data_AF-A0A6I6AM99-F1
#
_entry.id   AF-A0A6I6AM99-F1
#
_cell.length_a   1.000
_cell.length_b   1.000
_cell.length_c   1.000
_cell.angle_alpha   90.00
_cell.angle_beta   90.00
_cell.angle_gamma   90.00
#
_symmetry.space_group_name_H-M   'P 1'
#
loop_
_entity.id
_entity.type
_entity.pdbx_description
1 polymer ?
#
loop_
_entity_poly.entity_id
_entity_poly.type
_entity_poly.pdbx_seq_one_letter_code
_entity_poly.pdbx_strand_id
1 'polypeptide(L)'
;MMNQFWNDEAGFVISAELVLVLTIAVLAMIVGLSEVAVAVNTELNDISNAIGALNQSYAYTGFRGTGGKAKSFYAGSRFEDAVDDCDLNTTCDLVTGVGAITPGEGTTP
;
A
#
# COMPACT_ATOMS: atom_id res chain seq x y z
N MET A 1 -1.61 47.85 37.08
CA MET A 1 -1.50 46.40 36.79
C MET A 1 -2.71 45.90 36.00
N MET A 2 -3.96 46.08 36.45
CA MET A 2 -5.15 45.72 35.64
C MET A 2 -5.19 46.40 34.26
N ASN A 3 -4.82 47.68 34.15
CA ASN A 3 -4.80 48.38 32.86
C ASN A 3 -3.76 47.86 31.84
N GLN A 4 -2.76 47.08 32.28
CA GLN A 4 -1.80 46.46 31.35
C GLN A 4 -2.41 45.24 30.67
N PHE A 5 -3.21 44.44 31.38
CA PHE A 5 -3.92 43.31 30.77
C PHE A 5 -5.04 43.75 29.81
N TRP A 6 -5.63 44.92 30.02
CA TRP A 6 -6.65 45.49 29.13
C TRP A 6 -6.11 46.16 27.88
N ASN A 7 -4.82 46.53 27.84
CA ASN A 7 -4.15 47.09 26.65
C ASN A 7 -3.15 46.10 26.02
N ASP A 8 -3.20 44.82 26.42
CA ASP A 8 -2.38 43.76 25.83
C ASP A 8 -3.15 43.08 24.69
N GLU A 9 -3.46 43.84 23.64
CA GLU A 9 -4.00 43.27 22.39
C GLU A 9 -2.93 42.58 21.54
N ALA A 10 -1.64 42.83 21.81
CA ALA A 10 -0.53 42.26 21.05
C ALA A 10 -0.42 40.73 21.22
N GLY A 11 -0.71 40.18 22.42
CA GLY A 11 -0.71 38.73 22.66
C GLY A 11 -1.90 37.98 22.04
N PHE A 12 -3.06 38.62 21.93
CA PHE A 12 -4.27 38.03 21.33
C PHE A 12 -4.19 37.93 19.81
N VAL A 13 -3.61 38.95 19.15
CA VAL A 13 -3.45 38.98 17.69
C VAL A 13 -2.45 37.91 17.23
N ILE A 14 -1.31 37.76 17.91
CA ILE A 14 -0.27 36.79 17.53
C ILE A 14 -0.72 35.33 17.73
N SER A 15 -1.59 35.06 18.72
CA SER A 15 -2.07 33.70 18.98
C SER A 15 -3.15 33.25 17.98
N ALA A 16 -4.06 34.14 17.57
CA ALA A 16 -5.08 33.81 16.57
C ALA A 16 -4.47 33.53 15.18
N GLU A 17 -3.48 34.33 14.77
CA GLU A 17 -2.78 34.17 13.49
C GLU A 17 -1.98 32.85 13.43
N LEU A 18 -1.30 32.50 14.52
CA LEU A 18 -0.52 31.27 14.60
C LEU A 18 -1.41 30.01 14.60
N VAL A 19 -2.59 30.08 15.22
CA VAL A 19 -3.60 29.01 15.15
C VAL A 19 -4.13 28.85 13.72
N LEU A 20 -4.39 29.96 13.01
CA LEU A 20 -4.82 29.90 11.61
C LEU A 20 -3.76 29.20 10.73
N VAL A 21 -2.47 29.57 10.86
CA VAL A 21 -1.39 28.95 10.09
C VAL A 21 -1.23 27.47 10.44
N LEU A 22 -1.27 27.11 11.73
CA LEU A 22 -1.17 25.72 12.16
C LEU A 22 -2.33 24.86 11.65
N THR A 23 -3.56 25.37 11.65
CA THR A 23 -4.71 24.60 11.15
C THR A 23 -4.59 24.33 9.65
N ILE A 24 -4.16 25.31 8.86
CA ILE A 24 -3.89 25.11 7.42
C ILE A 24 -2.76 24.09 7.23
N ALA A 25 -1.68 24.17 8.01
CA ALA A 25 -0.55 23.25 7.92
C ALA A 25 -0.96 21.80 8.26
N VAL A 26 -1.78 21.60 9.30
CA VAL A 26 -2.28 20.27 9.68
C VAL A 26 -3.20 19.71 8.60
N LEU A 27 -4.09 20.52 8.04
CA LEU A 27 -4.96 20.07 6.94
C LEU A 27 -4.16 19.69 5.70
N ALA A 28 -3.17 20.49 5.32
CA ALA A 28 -2.27 20.19 4.21
C ALA A 28 -1.46 18.90 4.46
N MET A 29 -1.00 18.68 5.69
CA MET A 29 -0.29 17.46 6.07
C MET A 29 -1.18 16.22 5.99
N ILE A 30 -2.43 16.29 6.44
CA ILE A 30 -3.37 15.16 6.38
C ILE A 30 -3.61 14.74 4.93
N VAL A 31 -3.89 15.71 4.05
CA VAL A 31 -4.08 15.44 2.62
C VAL A 31 -2.79 14.88 2.01
N GLY A 32 -1.64 15.50 2.27
CA GLY A 32 -0.36 15.04 1.75
C GLY A 32 0.00 13.62 2.20
N LEU A 33 -0.26 13.27 3.47
CA LEU A 33 0.00 11.93 3.99
C LEU A 33 -0.96 10.89 3.40
N SER A 34 -2.22 11.27 3.16
CA SER A 34 -3.21 10.41 2.49
C SER A 34 -2.75 10.06 1.07
N GLU A 35 -2.33 11.05 0.29
CA GLU A 35 -1.84 10.82 -1.07
C GLU A 35 -0.57 9.97 -1.10
N VAL A 36 0.36 10.18 -0.16
CA VAL A 36 1.55 9.34 -0.02
C VAL A 36 1.16 7.89 0.30
N ALA A 37 0.20 7.67 1.19
CA ALA A 37 -0.25 6.32 1.53
C ALA A 37 -0.89 5.62 0.33
N VAL A 38 -1.72 6.32 -0.45
CA VAL A 38 -2.32 5.77 -1.67
C VAL A 38 -1.24 5.46 -2.70
N ALA A 39 -0.35 6.41 -3.00
CA ALA A 39 0.71 6.24 -3.97
C ALA A 39 1.64 5.05 -3.64
N VAL A 40 2.05 4.92 -2.37
CA VAL A 40 2.89 3.79 -1.94
C VAL A 40 2.16 2.45 -2.12
N ASN A 41 0.87 2.37 -1.77
CA ASN A 41 0.11 1.13 -1.98
C ASN A 41 -0.04 0.79 -3.47
N THR A 42 -0.24 1.79 -4.33
CA THR A 42 -0.30 1.59 -5.78
C THR A 42 1.02 1.05 -6.33
N GLU A 43 2.16 1.65 -5.97
CA GLU A 43 3.47 1.16 -6.42
C GLU A 43 3.78 -0.25 -5.90
N LEU A 44 3.36 -0.58 -4.67
CA LEU A 44 3.50 -1.94 -4.14
C LEU A 44 2.62 -2.95 -4.88
N ASN A 45 1.43 -2.54 -5.33
CA ASN A 45 0.58 -3.38 -6.20
C ASN A 45 1.26 -3.63 -7.55
N ASP A 46 1.84 -2.60 -8.16
CA ASP A 46 2.56 -2.73 -9.42
C ASP A 46 3.79 -3.64 -9.29
N ILE A 47 4.54 -3.54 -8.18
CA ILE A 47 5.65 -4.46 -7.86
C ILE A 47 5.14 -5.90 -7.71
N SER A 48 4.00 -6.10 -7.03
CA SER A 48 3.38 -7.42 -6.87
C SER A 48 3.03 -8.04 -8.21
N ASN A 49 2.41 -7.26 -9.11
CA ASN A 49 2.09 -7.72 -10.46
C ASN A 49 3.35 -8.02 -11.26
N ALA A 50 4.38 -7.17 -11.18
CA ALA A 50 5.65 -7.41 -11.86
C ALA A 50 6.33 -8.73 -11.40
N ILE A 51 6.27 -9.05 -10.11
CA ILE A 51 6.79 -10.32 -9.56
C ILE A 51 5.92 -11.50 -10.03
N GLY A 52 4.59 -11.36 -10.01
CA GLY A 52 3.67 -12.40 -10.50
C GLY A 52 3.79 -12.68 -12.00
N ALA A 53 4.08 -11.64 -12.79
CA ALA A 53 4.29 -11.73 -14.24
C ALA A 53 5.67 -12.31 -14.62
N LEU A 54 6.57 -12.54 -13.64
CA LEU A 54 7.81 -13.27 -13.90
C LEU A 54 7.43 -14.66 -14.42
N ASN A 55 7.91 -14.98 -15.61
CA ASN A 55 7.68 -16.29 -16.22
C ASN A 55 8.40 -17.37 -15.41
N GLN A 56 7.67 -18.04 -14.50
CA GLN A 56 8.17 -19.16 -13.70
C GLN A 56 8.04 -20.52 -14.43
N SER A 57 7.86 -20.54 -15.75
CA SER A 57 7.66 -21.77 -16.54
C SER A 57 8.94 -22.56 -16.82
N TYR A 58 10.12 -22.08 -16.42
CA TYR A 58 11.34 -22.87 -16.47
C TYR A 58 11.42 -23.86 -15.30
N ALA A 59 10.93 -25.08 -15.55
CA ALA A 59 11.21 -26.23 -14.70
C ALA A 59 12.24 -27.13 -15.38
N TYR A 60 13.40 -27.34 -14.75
CA TYR A 60 14.34 -28.38 -15.18
C TYR A 60 14.12 -29.63 -14.33
N THR A 61 13.94 -30.78 -14.99
CA THR A 61 13.79 -32.06 -14.29
C THR A 61 15.11 -32.44 -13.63
N GLY A 62 15.08 -32.76 -12.35
CA GLY A 62 16.24 -33.29 -11.67
C GLY A 62 16.66 -34.64 -12.26
N PHE A 63 17.88 -34.77 -12.75
CA PHE A 63 18.42 -36.07 -13.16
C PHE A 63 18.80 -36.88 -11.91
N ARG A 64 18.31 -38.11 -11.81
CA ARG A 64 18.68 -39.05 -10.74
C ARG A 64 19.16 -40.36 -11.34
N GLY A 65 20.41 -40.74 -11.06
CA GLY A 65 20.92 -42.06 -11.42
C GLY A 65 20.38 -43.14 -10.48
N THR A 66 19.54 -44.05 -10.96
CA THR A 66 19.00 -45.19 -10.19
C THR A 66 19.66 -46.49 -10.64
N GLY A 67 20.85 -46.77 -10.11
CA GLY A 67 21.61 -48.00 -10.38
C GLY A 67 21.92 -48.79 -9.11
N GLY A 68 20.89 -49.19 -8.35
CA GLY A 68 21.01 -50.03 -7.15
C GLY A 68 21.66 -49.39 -5.90
N LYS A 69 22.16 -48.16 -6.01
CA LYS A 69 22.71 -47.32 -4.93
C LYS A 69 22.28 -45.88 -5.19
N ALA A 70 22.19 -45.04 -4.15
CA ALA A 70 21.97 -43.60 -4.33
C ALA A 70 23.16 -42.98 -5.08
N LYS A 71 22.91 -42.38 -6.26
CA LYS A 71 23.91 -41.65 -7.07
C LYS A 71 23.60 -40.15 -7.05
N SER A 72 24.49 -39.35 -7.65
CA SER A 72 24.33 -37.90 -7.83
C SER A 72 22.91 -37.55 -8.30
N PHE A 73 22.29 -36.62 -7.59
CA PHE A 73 21.02 -36.03 -7.98
C PHE A 73 21.19 -34.52 -8.03
N TYR A 74 20.56 -33.88 -8.99
CA TYR A 74 20.40 -32.44 -9.03
C TYR A 74 18.92 -32.14 -8.81
N ALA A 75 18.58 -31.28 -7.86
CA ALA A 75 17.18 -30.93 -7.60
C ALA A 75 16.72 -29.88 -8.62
N GLY A 76 15.61 -30.17 -9.30
CA GLY A 76 14.83 -29.19 -10.08
C GLY A 76 14.31 -28.04 -9.23
N SER A 77 13.98 -26.91 -9.87
CA SER A 77 13.05 -25.93 -9.31
C SER A 77 11.76 -25.95 -10.14
N ARG A 78 10.62 -25.93 -9.46
CA ARG A 78 9.30 -25.66 -10.06
C ARG A 78 8.54 -24.73 -9.13
N PHE A 79 7.76 -23.82 -9.71
CA PHE A 79 6.77 -23.05 -8.96
C PHE A 79 5.48 -23.87 -8.90
N GLU A 80 4.97 -24.10 -7.69
CA GLU A 80 3.66 -24.66 -7.46
C GLU A 80 2.89 -23.65 -6.61
N ASP A 81 2.02 -22.87 -7.25
CA ASP A 81 0.93 -22.19 -6.56
C ASP A 81 -0.30 -23.12 -6.52
N ALA A 82 -1.18 -22.87 -5.55
CA ALA A 82 -2.49 -23.47 -5.52
C ALA A 82 -3.47 -22.40 -5.99
N VAL A 83 -4.34 -22.75 -6.95
CA VAL A 83 -5.36 -21.82 -7.45
C VAL A 83 -6.19 -21.29 -6.28
N ASP A 84 -6.14 -19.99 -6.04
CA ASP A 84 -6.91 -19.29 -5.02
C ASP A 84 -7.68 -18.08 -5.56
N ASP A 85 -8.41 -17.40 -4.65
CA ASP A 85 -9.28 -16.27 -4.98
C ASP A 85 -8.53 -15.09 -5.65
N CYS A 86 -7.20 -15.07 -5.58
CA CYS A 86 -6.33 -14.06 -6.20
C CYS A 86 -5.94 -14.39 -7.66
N ASP A 87 -6.19 -15.62 -8.14
CA ASP A 87 -5.75 -16.06 -9.48
C ASP A 87 -6.83 -15.91 -10.57
N LEU A 88 -8.09 -15.79 -10.15
CA LEU A 88 -9.26 -15.67 -11.03
C LEU A 88 -9.77 -14.22 -11.14
N ASN A 89 -9.12 -13.26 -10.47
CA ASN A 89 -9.59 -11.88 -10.45
C ASN A 89 -9.16 -11.15 -11.73
N THR A 90 -10.12 -10.86 -12.60
CA THR A 90 -9.96 -9.98 -13.79
C THR A 90 -9.54 -8.55 -13.44
N THR A 91 -9.37 -8.22 -12.16
CA THR A 91 -8.77 -6.98 -11.67
C THR A 91 -7.71 -7.34 -10.64
N CYS A 92 -6.47 -6.86 -10.79
CA CYS A 92 -5.41 -6.98 -9.76
C CYS A 92 -5.69 -6.10 -8.53
N ASP A 93 -6.92 -6.11 -8.00
CA ASP A 93 -7.22 -5.43 -6.76
C ASP A 93 -6.83 -6.33 -5.60
N LEU A 94 -5.93 -5.82 -4.75
CA LEU A 94 -5.54 -6.49 -3.52
C LEU A 94 -6.82 -6.69 -2.70
N VAL A 95 -7.22 -7.94 -2.46
CA VAL A 95 -8.21 -8.26 -1.42
C VAL A 95 -7.55 -7.97 -0.07
N THR A 96 -7.45 -6.69 0.26
CA THR A 96 -7.23 -6.28 1.64
C THR A 96 -8.49 -6.68 2.38
N GLY A 97 -8.36 -7.40 3.51
CA GLY A 97 -9.51 -7.90 4.29
C GLY A 97 -10.41 -6.82 4.91
N VAL A 98 -10.32 -5.58 4.43
CA VAL A 98 -11.26 -4.50 4.70
C VAL A 98 -12.26 -4.52 3.56
N GLY A 99 -13.50 -4.92 3.87
CA GLY A 99 -14.60 -4.90 2.90
C GLY A 99 -14.63 -3.56 2.18
N ALA A 100 -14.53 -3.60 0.85
CA ALA A 100 -14.54 -2.43 0.00
C ALA A 100 -15.69 -1.50 0.41
N ILE A 101 -15.36 -0.37 1.01
CA ILE A 101 -16.30 0.74 1.14
C ILE A 101 -16.26 1.41 -0.23
N THR A 102 -17.08 0.92 -1.16
CA THR A 102 -17.33 1.61 -2.41
C THR A 102 -18.02 2.93 -2.03
N PRO A 103 -17.42 4.12 -2.25
CA PRO A 103 -18.18 5.35 -2.21
C PRO A 103 -19.14 5.23 -3.38
N GLY A 104 -20.42 4.96 -3.10
CA GLY A 104 -21.44 4.93 -4.11
C GLY A 104 -21.46 6.31 -4.77
N GLU A 105 -20.92 6.42 -5.98
CA GLU A 105 -21.22 7.55 -6.84
C GLU A 105 -22.72 7.47 -7.13
N GLY A 106 -23.46 8.35 -6.45
CA GLY A 106 -24.91 8.43 -6.52
C GLY A 106 -25.33 8.78 -7.94
N THR A 107 -25.63 7.77 -8.74
CA THR A 107 -26.43 7.94 -9.95
C THR A 107 -27.90 7.97 -9.55
N THR A 108 -28.46 9.17 -9.45
CA THR A 108 -29.89 9.44 -9.71
C THR A 108 -29.99 10.78 -10.45
N PRO A 109 -31.04 11.00 -11.27
CA PRO A 109 -32.21 10.15 -11.51
C PRO A 109 -32.16 9.36 -12.84
#